data_AF-A0A4Z1ADF1-F1
#
_entry.id   AF-A0A4Z1ADF1-F1
#
_cell.length_a   1.000
_cell.length_b   1.000
_cell.length_c   1.000
_cell.angle_alpha   90.00
_cell.angle_beta   90.00
_cell.angle_gamma   90.00
#
_symmetry.space_group_name_H-M   'P 1'
#
loop_
_entity.id
_entity.type
_entity.pdbx_description
1 polymer ?
#
loop_
_entity_poly.entity_id
_entity_poly.type
_entity_poly.pdbx_seq_one_letter_code
_entity_poly.pdbx_strand_id
1 'polypeptide(L)'
;MTEETERKISKNTEKRRAAICGGTLGRENRYYIRGQVVDISVSEEMTDPKKWDLLTGLFQGQEKEITPFLDYGLESVRKPILVAEIVDQSGKVLHHSPEIRGDESGFFFYEFTFPLAPGNYTFHIHFLKPDSYRQFGKDLAYLNTPGKHELVSQSLIGMGALRILPEEYTGIVTTSDIDQTYLATDIHSNKGKISTLFETPEQKLPLPGMPTLFKELREATTDSPLCFISASPHFFRRTLLSTFRTQGVKTESLHLKYLEGTLKGMVDKFWDTLSHPTRFLTEGLWGAVERVRKFAGSSFQSLFDQLAYKLTILLRDRIYLPTNSKEILLGDNTESDYLIFILYQLILTGALQGKELEDYLYKLNFLGRDAITRDNAKLIRELAEENRRIHGDINPVQLVLINKTELGPPSDEMKWNVRSALPTGLDPWKMEGIEPYIPTDGALGFALVMVEREILDLSSVLKISGDMAGQWFEGKVIEPNVLLELAKKLELPKETDSIHKKFVKTLKEVLEA
;
A
#
# COMPACT_ATOMS: atom_id res chain seq x y z
N MET A 1 -32.88 39.79 13.90
CA MET A 1 -33.37 38.66 13.09
C MET A 1 -32.34 38.38 12.03
N THR A 2 -31.40 37.50 12.33
CA THR A 2 -30.45 36.91 11.39
C THR A 2 -30.63 35.42 11.59
N GLU A 3 -31.24 34.77 10.60
CA GLU A 3 -31.52 33.33 10.62
C GLU A 3 -30.18 32.59 10.66
N GLU A 4 -29.83 32.09 11.84
CA GLU A 4 -28.92 30.95 11.97
C GLU A 4 -29.53 29.82 11.16
N THR A 5 -28.92 29.52 10.01
CA THR A 5 -29.20 28.28 9.29
C THR A 5 -28.60 27.15 10.13
N GLU A 6 -29.34 26.72 11.15
CA GLU A 6 -29.10 25.45 11.84
C GLU A 6 -29.06 24.36 10.75
N ARG A 7 -27.85 23.93 10.38
CA ARG A 7 -27.67 22.65 9.68
C ARG A 7 -28.26 21.59 10.62
N LYS A 8 -29.51 21.22 10.38
CA LYS A 8 -30.14 20.04 10.99
C LYS A 8 -29.19 18.87 10.75
N ILE A 9 -28.46 18.47 11.78
CA ILE A 9 -27.73 17.21 11.79
C ILE A 9 -28.80 16.13 11.64
N SER A 10 -28.88 15.56 10.44
CA SER A 10 -29.76 14.45 10.08
C SER A 10 -29.68 13.38 11.18
N LYS A 11 -30.79 13.17 11.89
CA LYS A 11 -30.86 12.34 13.10
C LYS A 11 -31.19 10.86 12.83
N ASN A 12 -31.20 10.43 11.57
CA ASN A 12 -31.30 9.02 11.20
C ASN A 12 -29.98 8.54 10.60
N THR A 13 -29.16 7.90 11.44
CA THR A 13 -27.99 7.14 10.98
C THR A 13 -28.37 5.66 10.93
N GLU A 14 -28.78 5.23 9.75
CA GLU A 14 -28.80 3.80 9.42
C GLU A 14 -27.34 3.29 9.41
N LYS A 15 -27.13 1.98 9.51
CA LYS A 15 -25.80 1.36 9.46
C LYS A 15 -25.81 0.33 8.34
N ARG A 16 -24.79 0.39 7.50
CA ARG A 16 -24.53 -0.58 6.45
C ARG A 16 -23.25 -1.32 6.74
N ARG A 17 -23.29 -2.65 6.67
CA ARG A 17 -22.11 -3.49 6.78
C ARG A 17 -21.36 -3.52 5.46
N ALA A 18 -20.05 -3.34 5.50
CA ALA A 18 -19.18 -3.35 4.34
C ALA A 18 -17.93 -4.20 4.57
N ALA A 19 -17.53 -4.97 3.56
CA ALA A 19 -16.22 -5.62 3.51
C ALA A 19 -15.28 -4.79 2.63
N ILE A 20 -14.29 -4.12 3.25
CA ILE A 20 -13.29 -3.32 2.56
C ILE A 20 -12.11 -4.23 2.20
N CYS A 21 -11.93 -4.48 0.91
CA CYS A 21 -10.97 -5.44 0.37
C CYS A 21 -9.77 -4.74 -0.28
N GLY A 22 -8.61 -5.40 -0.29
CA GLY A 22 -7.36 -4.81 -0.79
C GLY A 22 -6.97 -5.22 -2.20
N GLY A 23 -7.78 -6.00 -2.90
CA GLY A 23 -7.37 -6.72 -4.11
C GLY A 23 -6.31 -7.80 -3.81
N THR A 24 -6.19 -8.78 -4.70
CA THR A 24 -5.24 -9.88 -4.56
C THR A 24 -4.69 -10.36 -5.90
N LEU A 25 -3.42 -10.71 -5.90
CA LEU A 25 -2.73 -11.39 -7.01
C LEU A 25 -2.43 -12.82 -6.58
N GLY A 26 -2.62 -13.78 -7.48
CA GLY A 26 -2.27 -15.17 -7.23
C GLY A 26 -1.94 -15.92 -8.51
N ARG A 27 -1.81 -17.24 -8.37
CA ARG A 27 -1.51 -18.17 -9.47
C ARG A 27 -2.50 -19.32 -9.49
N GLU A 28 -2.53 -20.07 -10.59
CA GLU A 28 -3.61 -21.01 -10.91
C GLU A 28 -4.00 -21.91 -9.74
N ASN A 29 -3.02 -22.45 -9.01
CA ASN A 29 -3.29 -23.42 -7.94
C ASN A 29 -3.22 -22.85 -6.53
N ARG A 30 -2.93 -21.54 -6.39
CA ARG A 30 -2.77 -20.92 -5.08
C ARG A 30 -2.99 -19.42 -5.15
N TYR A 31 -4.01 -18.96 -4.44
CA TYR A 31 -4.35 -17.54 -4.33
C TYR A 31 -5.09 -17.31 -3.02
N TYR A 32 -5.29 -16.05 -2.64
CA TYR A 32 -5.96 -15.73 -1.39
C TYR A 32 -6.91 -14.55 -1.56
N ILE A 33 -7.73 -14.33 -0.55
CA ILE A 33 -8.54 -13.12 -0.37
C ILE A 33 -8.37 -12.60 1.04
N ARG A 34 -8.57 -11.29 1.22
CA ARG A 34 -8.54 -10.65 2.52
C ARG A 34 -9.29 -9.32 2.52
N GLY A 35 -9.67 -8.89 3.70
CA GLY A 35 -10.27 -7.57 3.91
C GLY A 35 -10.61 -7.35 5.37
N GLN A 36 -11.39 -6.32 5.62
CA GLN A 36 -11.94 -5.99 6.93
C GLN A 36 -13.43 -5.73 6.82
N VAL A 37 -14.22 -6.29 7.74
CA VAL A 37 -15.65 -6.02 7.85
C VAL A 37 -15.89 -4.90 8.86
N VAL A 38 -16.57 -3.86 8.42
CA VAL A 38 -16.89 -2.66 9.21
C VAL A 38 -18.35 -2.27 9.04
N ASP A 39 -18.90 -1.56 10.03
CA ASP A 39 -20.20 -0.92 9.94
C ASP A 39 -20.02 0.57 9.59
N ILE A 40 -20.58 0.98 8.46
CA ILE A 40 -20.57 2.35 7.92
C ILE A 40 -21.88 3.04 8.28
N SER A 41 -21.79 4.30 8.73
CA SER A 41 -22.98 5.13 8.97
C SER A 41 -23.58 5.64 7.66
N VAL A 42 -24.91 5.52 7.52
CA VAL A 42 -25.67 5.82 6.31
C VAL A 42 -26.63 6.97 6.62
N SER A 43 -26.60 8.02 5.79
CA SER A 43 -27.59 9.11 5.84
C SER A 43 -28.84 8.78 5.01
N GLU A 44 -29.91 9.57 5.14
CA GLU A 44 -31.14 9.36 4.37
C GLU A 44 -30.92 9.34 2.84
N GLU A 45 -29.91 10.08 2.36
CA GLU A 45 -29.53 10.16 0.95
C GLU A 45 -28.77 8.92 0.44
N MET A 46 -28.26 8.09 1.35
CA MET A 46 -27.38 6.95 1.08
C MET A 46 -28.11 5.59 1.04
N THR A 47 -29.43 5.62 0.95
CA THR A 47 -30.32 4.44 1.02
C THR A 47 -30.37 3.63 -0.28
N ASP A 48 -30.01 4.20 -1.44
CA ASP A 48 -30.03 3.48 -2.72
C ASP A 48 -28.84 2.50 -2.83
N PRO A 49 -29.04 1.17 -2.80
CA PRO A 49 -27.95 0.21 -2.83
C PRO A 49 -27.16 0.23 -4.14
N LYS A 50 -27.75 0.68 -5.26
CA LYS A 50 -27.09 0.71 -6.57
C LYS A 50 -26.02 1.79 -6.70
N LYS A 51 -26.05 2.78 -5.81
CA LYS A 51 -25.08 3.88 -5.76
C LYS A 51 -23.87 3.57 -4.88
N TRP A 52 -23.84 2.40 -4.24
CA TRP A 52 -22.69 1.94 -3.48
C TRP A 52 -21.73 1.19 -4.39
N ASP A 53 -20.48 1.64 -4.41
CA ASP A 53 -19.38 0.90 -5.03
C ASP A 53 -18.88 -0.15 -4.02
N LEU A 54 -19.14 -1.42 -4.29
CA LEU A 54 -18.76 -2.52 -3.40
C LEU A 54 -17.27 -2.85 -3.44
N LEU A 55 -16.51 -2.36 -4.44
CA LEU A 55 -15.05 -2.54 -4.49
C LEU A 55 -14.35 -1.61 -3.50
N THR A 56 -14.86 -0.38 -3.38
CA THR A 56 -14.29 0.64 -2.49
C THR A 56 -15.07 0.78 -1.18
N GLY A 57 -16.28 0.24 -1.12
CA GLY A 57 -17.25 0.45 -0.04
C GLY A 57 -17.74 1.90 0.06
N LEU A 58 -17.54 2.75 -0.95
CA LEU A 58 -17.95 4.17 -0.96
C LEU A 58 -19.33 4.35 -1.62
N PHE A 59 -20.08 5.33 -1.13
CA PHE A 59 -21.27 5.80 -1.81
C PHE A 59 -20.89 6.84 -2.87
N GLN A 60 -21.59 6.83 -4.01
CA GLN A 60 -21.37 7.75 -5.10
C GLN A 60 -21.26 9.21 -4.63
N GLY A 61 -20.13 9.85 -4.96
CA GLY A 61 -19.78 11.21 -4.55
C GLY A 61 -18.78 11.27 -3.40
N GLN A 62 -18.72 10.26 -2.54
CA GLN A 62 -17.77 10.21 -1.41
C GLN A 62 -16.32 9.98 -1.85
N GLU A 63 -16.09 9.49 -3.07
CA GLU A 63 -14.74 9.15 -3.57
C GLU A 63 -13.80 10.35 -3.61
N LYS A 64 -14.34 11.56 -3.63
CA LYS A 64 -13.58 12.82 -3.66
C LYS A 64 -13.34 13.43 -2.29
N GLU A 65 -14.20 13.13 -1.33
CA GLU A 65 -14.24 13.78 -0.02
C GLU A 65 -13.80 12.86 1.12
N ILE A 66 -13.68 11.55 0.87
CA ILE A 66 -13.27 10.59 1.88
C ILE A 66 -11.89 10.95 2.42
N THR A 67 -11.70 10.87 3.73
CA THR A 67 -10.39 11.07 4.36
C THR A 67 -10.10 9.87 5.25
N PRO A 68 -8.82 9.55 5.51
CA PRO A 68 -8.47 8.49 6.45
C PRO A 68 -9.10 8.69 7.84
N PHE A 69 -9.36 9.94 8.23
CA PHE A 69 -10.10 10.31 9.44
C PHE A 69 -11.50 9.67 9.49
N LEU A 70 -12.24 9.75 8.38
CA LEU A 70 -13.61 9.21 8.31
C LEU A 70 -13.62 7.68 8.40
N ASP A 71 -12.60 7.03 7.83
CA ASP A 71 -12.43 5.58 7.90
C ASP A 71 -11.96 5.09 9.26
N TYR A 72 -11.16 5.90 9.98
CA TYR A 72 -10.73 5.56 11.32
C TYR A 72 -11.93 5.33 12.27
N GLY A 73 -12.97 6.16 12.15
CA GLY A 73 -14.16 6.10 12.99
C GLY A 73 -15.08 4.91 12.72
N LEU A 74 -14.78 4.06 11.74
CA LEU A 74 -15.62 2.93 11.38
C LEU A 74 -15.57 1.83 12.46
N GLU A 75 -16.74 1.34 12.85
CA GLU A 75 -16.83 0.27 13.83
C GLU A 75 -16.52 -1.08 13.18
N SER A 76 -15.48 -1.76 13.65
CA SER A 76 -15.19 -3.13 13.21
C SER A 76 -16.27 -4.11 13.66
N VAL A 77 -16.68 -5.01 12.76
CA VAL A 77 -17.60 -6.11 13.07
C VAL A 77 -16.82 -7.25 13.69
N ARG A 78 -17.12 -7.63 14.93
CA ARG A 78 -16.32 -8.63 15.65
C ARG A 78 -16.66 -10.05 15.21
N LYS A 79 -15.62 -10.82 14.85
CA LYS A 79 -15.70 -12.23 14.43
C LYS A 79 -16.82 -12.48 13.40
N PRO A 80 -16.77 -11.81 12.24
CA PRO A 80 -17.76 -12.04 11.19
C PRO A 80 -17.59 -13.46 10.63
N ILE A 81 -18.70 -14.15 10.38
CA ILE A 81 -18.72 -15.38 9.58
C ILE A 81 -19.13 -14.99 8.18
N LEU A 82 -18.27 -15.31 7.22
CA LEU A 82 -18.36 -14.89 5.83
C LEU A 82 -18.33 -16.11 4.89
N VAL A 83 -18.78 -15.91 3.66
CA VAL A 83 -18.52 -16.78 2.52
C VAL A 83 -18.03 -15.91 1.37
N ALA A 84 -17.07 -16.40 0.61
CA ALA A 84 -16.59 -15.75 -0.59
C ALA A 84 -17.00 -16.51 -1.84
N GLU A 85 -17.35 -15.77 -2.89
CA GLU A 85 -17.59 -16.31 -4.23
C GLU A 85 -16.56 -15.74 -5.20
N ILE A 86 -15.97 -16.58 -6.05
CA ILE A 86 -15.12 -16.11 -7.15
C ILE A 86 -15.98 -16.01 -8.41
N VAL A 87 -15.98 -14.85 -9.03
CA VAL A 87 -16.89 -14.49 -10.12
C VAL A 87 -16.08 -14.04 -11.34
N ASP A 88 -16.42 -14.59 -12.49
CA ASP A 88 -15.81 -14.19 -13.76
C ASP A 88 -16.40 -12.88 -14.32
N GLN A 89 -15.84 -12.41 -15.44
CA GLN A 89 -16.28 -11.16 -16.08
C GLN A 89 -17.72 -11.24 -16.65
N SER A 90 -18.28 -12.44 -16.84
CA SER A 90 -19.67 -12.62 -17.26
C SER A 90 -20.66 -12.56 -16.09
N GLY A 91 -20.15 -12.52 -14.85
CA GLY A 91 -20.97 -12.59 -13.63
C GLY A 91 -21.26 -14.01 -13.17
N LYS A 92 -20.63 -15.03 -13.77
CA LYS A 92 -20.81 -16.41 -13.37
C LYS A 92 -19.93 -16.73 -12.17
N VAL A 93 -20.54 -17.29 -11.13
CA VAL A 93 -19.81 -17.82 -9.98
C VAL A 93 -19.08 -19.11 -10.38
N LEU A 94 -17.77 -19.11 -10.20
CA LEU A 94 -16.89 -20.23 -10.49
C LEU A 94 -16.63 -21.08 -9.26
N HIS A 95 -16.46 -20.45 -8.10
CA HIS A 95 -16.12 -21.12 -6.85
C HIS A 95 -16.72 -20.45 -5.63
N HIS A 96 -16.91 -21.24 -4.58
CA HIS A 96 -17.32 -20.78 -3.26
C HIS A 96 -16.29 -21.21 -2.21
N SER A 97 -16.01 -20.34 -1.25
CA SER A 97 -15.27 -20.72 -0.05
C SER A 97 -16.16 -21.51 0.92
N PRO A 98 -15.58 -22.29 1.85
CA PRO A 98 -16.24 -22.63 3.11
C PRO A 98 -16.49 -21.37 3.95
N GLU A 99 -17.08 -21.54 5.14
CA GLU A 99 -17.20 -20.44 6.12
C GLU A 99 -15.82 -19.87 6.48
N ILE A 100 -15.65 -18.57 6.24
CA ILE A 100 -14.46 -17.81 6.62
C ILE A 100 -14.77 -17.10 7.95
N ARG A 101 -13.93 -17.34 8.96
CA ARG A 101 -14.07 -16.68 10.27
C ARG A 101 -13.10 -15.52 10.36
N GLY A 102 -13.64 -14.31 10.48
CA GLY A 102 -12.84 -13.14 10.79
C GLY A 102 -12.43 -13.06 12.26
N ASP A 103 -11.51 -12.16 12.55
CA ASP A 103 -10.96 -11.95 13.89
C ASP A 103 -11.79 -10.97 14.74
N GLU A 104 -11.28 -10.63 15.92
CA GLU A 104 -11.90 -9.69 16.86
C GLU A 104 -12.03 -8.26 16.32
N SER A 105 -11.31 -7.93 15.25
CA SER A 105 -11.28 -6.61 14.63
C SER A 105 -11.85 -6.61 13.21
N GLY A 106 -12.56 -7.68 12.85
CA GLY A 106 -13.26 -7.83 11.59
C GLY A 106 -12.37 -8.18 10.40
N PHE A 107 -11.07 -8.41 10.59
CA PHE A 107 -10.19 -8.84 9.51
C PHE A 107 -10.44 -10.29 9.18
N PHE A 108 -10.36 -10.61 7.90
CA PHE A 108 -10.46 -11.97 7.41
C PHE A 108 -9.38 -12.23 6.37
N PHE A 109 -8.97 -13.49 6.29
CA PHE A 109 -8.04 -14.02 5.30
C PHE A 109 -8.49 -15.43 4.96
N TYR A 110 -8.46 -15.79 3.68
CA TYR A 110 -8.70 -17.15 3.25
C TYR A 110 -7.83 -17.48 2.04
N GLU A 111 -7.14 -18.62 2.11
CA GLU A 111 -6.34 -19.17 1.01
C GLU A 111 -7.14 -20.22 0.25
N PHE A 112 -7.11 -20.11 -1.07
CA PHE A 112 -7.66 -21.07 -2.01
C PHE A 112 -6.51 -21.89 -2.63
N THR A 113 -6.70 -23.21 -2.69
CA THR A 113 -5.71 -24.17 -3.22
C THR A 113 -6.25 -25.01 -4.37
N PHE A 114 -7.46 -24.72 -4.85
CA PHE A 114 -8.00 -25.37 -6.02
C PHE A 114 -7.63 -24.60 -7.30
N PRO A 115 -7.57 -25.28 -8.46
CA PRO A 115 -7.19 -24.64 -9.71
C PRO A 115 -8.22 -23.60 -10.18
N LEU A 116 -7.73 -22.44 -10.62
CA LEU A 116 -8.48 -21.38 -11.31
C LEU A 116 -7.69 -20.94 -12.54
N ALA A 117 -8.35 -20.82 -13.70
CA ALA A 117 -7.65 -20.46 -14.93
C ALA A 117 -7.04 -19.04 -14.85
N PRO A 118 -5.95 -18.74 -15.58
CA PRO A 118 -5.36 -17.41 -15.62
C PRO A 118 -6.37 -16.37 -16.13
N GLY A 119 -6.42 -15.21 -15.48
CA GLY A 119 -7.39 -14.18 -15.83
C GLY A 119 -7.66 -13.17 -14.72
N ASN A 120 -8.58 -12.25 -15.01
CA ASN A 120 -9.07 -11.26 -14.05
C ASN A 120 -10.48 -11.64 -13.60
N TYR A 121 -10.68 -11.64 -12.30
CA TYR A 121 -11.90 -12.04 -11.60
C TYR A 121 -12.27 -10.97 -10.56
N THR A 122 -13.50 -11.06 -10.07
CA THR A 122 -13.94 -10.35 -8.86
C THR A 122 -14.30 -11.40 -7.82
N PHE A 123 -13.93 -11.18 -6.56
CA PHE A 123 -14.47 -11.97 -5.46
C PHE A 123 -15.55 -11.19 -4.73
N HIS A 124 -16.64 -11.86 -4.39
CA HIS A 124 -17.76 -11.32 -3.65
C HIS A 124 -17.70 -11.81 -2.21
N ILE A 125 -17.91 -10.92 -1.24
CA ILE A 125 -17.91 -11.24 0.19
C ILE A 125 -19.33 -11.18 0.71
N HIS A 126 -19.83 -12.34 1.12
CA HIS A 126 -21.14 -12.50 1.72
C HIS A 126 -21.04 -12.61 3.24
N PHE A 127 -21.80 -11.80 3.94
CA PHE A 127 -21.99 -11.89 5.38
C PHE A 127 -23.06 -12.92 5.71
N LEU A 128 -22.73 -13.87 6.60
CA LEU A 128 -23.70 -14.83 7.11
C LEU A 128 -24.26 -14.41 8.47
N LYS A 129 -23.39 -14.26 9.46
CA LYS A 129 -23.75 -13.96 10.85
C LYS A 129 -22.53 -13.54 11.67
N PRO A 130 -22.70 -12.86 12.81
CA PRO A 130 -21.61 -12.68 13.76
C PRO A 130 -21.41 -13.97 14.59
N ASP A 131 -20.16 -14.34 14.86
CA ASP A 131 -19.82 -15.43 15.81
C ASP A 131 -19.74 -14.92 17.26
N SER A 132 -19.82 -13.59 17.46
CA SER A 132 -19.68 -12.95 18.77
C SER A 132 -21.05 -12.64 19.38
N TYR A 133 -21.37 -13.23 20.54
CA TYR A 133 -22.56 -12.86 21.32
C TYR A 133 -22.63 -11.35 21.63
N ARG A 134 -21.48 -10.70 21.84
CA ARG A 134 -21.42 -9.25 22.07
C ARG A 134 -21.78 -8.46 20.81
N GLN A 135 -21.36 -8.92 19.63
CA GLN A 135 -21.79 -8.30 18.37
C GLN A 135 -23.28 -8.58 18.12
N PHE A 136 -23.73 -9.82 18.31
CA PHE A 136 -25.13 -10.20 18.17
C PHE A 136 -26.05 -9.36 19.07
N GLY A 137 -25.67 -9.14 20.34
CA GLY A 137 -26.41 -8.27 21.25
C GLY A 137 -26.45 -6.80 20.79
N LYS A 138 -25.36 -6.28 20.22
CA LYS A 138 -25.33 -4.94 19.60
C LYS A 138 -26.27 -4.86 18.40
N ASP A 139 -26.23 -5.85 17.52
CA ASP A 139 -27.06 -5.93 16.31
C ASP A 139 -28.55 -6.01 16.69
N LEU A 140 -28.92 -6.83 17.69
CA LEU A 140 -30.29 -6.90 18.22
C LEU A 140 -30.77 -5.59 18.85
N ALA A 141 -29.93 -4.95 19.66
CA ALA A 141 -30.27 -3.67 20.27
C ALA A 141 -30.54 -2.59 19.20
N TYR A 142 -29.78 -2.62 18.11
CA TYR A 142 -29.97 -1.73 16.98
C TYR A 142 -31.31 -1.99 16.26
N LEU A 143 -31.62 -3.26 15.96
CA LEU A 143 -32.82 -3.66 15.22
C LEU A 143 -34.13 -3.43 15.99
N ASN A 144 -34.09 -3.41 17.32
CA ASN A 144 -35.25 -3.11 18.15
C ASN A 144 -35.62 -1.60 18.17
N THR A 145 -34.91 -0.75 17.42
CA THR A 145 -35.21 0.69 17.31
C THR A 145 -36.21 0.95 16.16
N PRO A 146 -37.32 1.68 16.38
CA PRO A 146 -38.31 1.95 15.33
C PRO A 146 -37.70 2.63 14.10
N GLY A 147 -37.98 2.10 12.90
CA GLY A 147 -37.53 2.67 11.63
C GLY A 147 -36.15 2.25 11.15
N LYS A 148 -35.51 1.22 11.76
CA LYS A 148 -34.18 0.73 11.36
C LYS A 148 -34.25 -0.74 10.92
N HIS A 149 -34.06 -1.01 9.63
CA HIS A 149 -34.28 -2.36 9.07
C HIS A 149 -33.13 -2.90 8.18
N GLU A 150 -32.15 -2.08 7.78
CA GLU A 150 -31.20 -2.49 6.73
C GLU A 150 -30.13 -3.50 7.14
N LEU A 151 -29.75 -3.57 8.42
CA LEU A 151 -28.66 -4.44 8.91
C LEU A 151 -28.87 -5.94 8.62
N VAL A 152 -30.10 -6.35 8.28
CA VAL A 152 -30.52 -7.76 8.13
C VAL A 152 -30.69 -8.19 6.66
N SER A 153 -30.68 -7.28 5.68
CA SER A 153 -31.13 -7.63 4.31
C SER A 153 -30.03 -7.90 3.28
N GLN A 154 -28.77 -7.52 3.52
CA GLN A 154 -27.71 -7.65 2.53
C GLN A 154 -26.76 -8.81 2.86
N SER A 155 -26.83 -9.89 2.07
CA SER A 155 -25.82 -10.96 2.13
C SER A 155 -24.51 -10.45 1.55
N LEU A 156 -24.52 -9.84 0.36
CA LEU A 156 -23.32 -9.28 -0.28
C LEU A 156 -22.93 -7.94 0.34
N ILE A 157 -21.78 -7.90 1.01
CA ILE A 157 -21.30 -6.73 1.76
C ILE A 157 -20.03 -6.09 1.17
N GLY A 158 -19.39 -6.71 0.18
CA GLY A 158 -18.22 -6.11 -0.49
C GLY A 158 -17.69 -6.97 -1.62
N MET A 159 -16.81 -6.38 -2.41
CA MET A 159 -16.14 -7.02 -3.54
C MET A 159 -14.65 -6.69 -3.51
N GLY A 160 -13.84 -7.50 -4.19
CA GLY A 160 -12.44 -7.17 -4.47
C GLY A 160 -11.97 -7.76 -5.78
N ALA A 161 -10.94 -7.14 -6.36
CA ALA A 161 -10.31 -7.64 -7.58
C ALA A 161 -9.39 -8.84 -7.28
N LEU A 162 -9.41 -9.85 -8.14
CA LEU A 162 -8.50 -10.99 -8.10
C LEU A 162 -7.89 -11.19 -9.48
N ARG A 163 -6.57 -11.24 -9.57
CA ARG A 163 -5.87 -11.62 -10.81
C ARG A 163 -5.13 -12.93 -10.59
N ILE A 164 -5.29 -13.86 -11.51
CA ILE A 164 -4.59 -15.15 -11.55
C ILE A 164 -3.60 -15.15 -12.70
N LEU A 165 -2.33 -15.41 -12.37
CA LEU A 165 -1.26 -15.60 -13.33
C LEU A 165 -1.09 -17.09 -13.67
N PRO A 166 -0.68 -17.42 -14.91
CA PRO A 166 -0.32 -18.80 -15.25
C PRO A 166 0.93 -19.26 -14.47
N GLU A 167 1.03 -20.54 -14.12
CA GLU A 167 2.22 -21.07 -13.42
C GLU A 167 3.51 -20.92 -14.25
N GLU A 168 3.39 -20.91 -15.59
CA GLU A 168 4.49 -20.65 -16.51
C GLU A 168 4.78 -19.16 -16.75
N TYR A 169 4.12 -18.23 -16.06
CA TYR A 169 4.34 -16.80 -16.24
C TYR A 169 5.81 -16.43 -15.99
N THR A 170 6.45 -15.88 -17.02
CA THR A 170 7.83 -15.37 -16.96
C THR A 170 7.91 -13.84 -17.05
N GLY A 171 6.77 -13.16 -16.94
CA GLY A 171 6.69 -11.70 -17.07
C GLY A 171 7.04 -10.98 -15.76
N ILE A 172 6.96 -9.65 -15.81
CA ILE A 172 7.28 -8.77 -14.68
C ILE A 172 6.07 -8.69 -13.73
N VAL A 173 6.35 -8.58 -12.44
CA VAL A 173 5.44 -8.15 -11.36
C VAL A 173 6.11 -6.97 -10.67
N THR A 174 5.46 -5.81 -10.65
CA THR A 174 6.01 -4.61 -10.01
C THR A 174 5.43 -4.45 -8.63
N THR A 175 6.27 -4.33 -7.62
CA THR A 175 5.87 -4.01 -6.26
C THR A 175 6.48 -2.67 -5.86
N SER A 176 5.64 -1.72 -5.47
CA SER A 176 6.07 -0.38 -5.10
C SER A 176 5.69 -0.03 -3.67
N ASP A 177 6.59 0.67 -2.98
CA ASP A 177 6.19 1.48 -1.84
C ASP A 177 5.29 2.65 -2.29
N ILE A 178 4.60 3.29 -1.34
CA ILE A 178 3.74 4.44 -1.59
C ILE A 178 4.39 5.74 -1.14
N ASP A 179 4.84 5.83 0.11
CA ASP A 179 5.24 7.09 0.71
C ASP A 179 6.65 7.47 0.22
N GLN A 180 6.84 8.69 -0.28
CA GLN A 180 8.10 9.09 -0.96
C GLN A 180 8.48 8.28 -2.22
N THR A 181 7.68 7.31 -2.64
CA THR A 181 7.90 6.54 -3.88
C THR A 181 6.83 6.84 -4.92
N TYR A 182 5.56 6.82 -4.52
CA TYR A 182 4.42 7.22 -5.36
C TYR A 182 3.82 8.56 -4.92
N LEU A 183 3.69 8.82 -3.62
CA LEU A 183 3.12 10.06 -3.06
C LEU A 183 4.22 11.04 -2.64
N ALA A 184 3.98 12.32 -2.93
CA ALA A 184 4.77 13.43 -2.43
C ALA A 184 4.34 13.75 -0.98
N THR A 185 4.87 13.02 0.00
CA THR A 185 4.50 13.21 1.41
C THR A 185 5.44 14.23 2.08
N ASP A 186 4.95 15.38 2.57
CA ASP A 186 5.79 16.32 3.33
C ASP A 186 6.05 15.78 4.76
N ILE A 187 7.13 15.02 4.93
CA ILE A 187 7.51 14.44 6.23
C ILE A 187 8.09 15.52 7.20
N HIS A 188 8.41 16.72 6.70
CA HIS A 188 9.17 17.75 7.41
C HIS A 188 8.48 18.45 8.60
N SER A 189 7.30 18.00 9.03
CA SER A 189 6.88 18.26 10.40
C SER A 189 5.99 17.15 10.93
N ASN A 190 6.02 16.90 12.23
CA ASN A 190 5.01 16.07 12.90
C ASN A 190 3.57 16.58 12.65
N LYS A 191 3.38 17.77 12.06
CA LYS A 191 2.09 18.26 11.57
C LYS A 191 1.69 17.65 10.22
N GLY A 192 2.64 17.35 9.33
CA GLY A 192 2.40 16.72 8.02
C GLY A 192 1.84 15.30 8.14
N LYS A 193 2.38 14.48 9.05
CA LYS A 193 1.83 13.13 9.35
C LYS A 193 0.38 13.16 9.90
N ILE A 194 -0.05 14.29 10.44
CA ILE A 194 -1.42 14.47 10.93
C ILE A 194 -2.30 15.04 9.81
N SER A 195 -1.81 15.96 8.98
CA SER A 195 -2.58 16.48 7.84
C SER A 195 -2.94 15.38 6.85
N THR A 196 -2.06 14.39 6.65
CA THR A 196 -2.33 13.24 5.77
C THR A 196 -3.56 12.43 6.16
N LEU A 197 -4.00 12.49 7.42
CA LEU A 197 -5.24 11.88 7.91
C LEU A 197 -6.50 12.62 7.44
N PHE A 198 -6.37 13.91 7.11
CA PHE A 198 -7.45 14.79 6.68
C PHE A 198 -7.40 15.10 5.18
N GLU A 199 -6.36 14.63 4.49
CA GLU A 199 -6.24 14.76 3.04
C GLU A 199 -7.24 13.87 2.31
N THR A 200 -7.96 14.46 1.38
CA THR A 200 -8.82 13.73 0.45
C THR A 200 -8.01 13.12 -0.70
N PRO A 201 -8.60 12.19 -1.50
CA PRO A 201 -7.93 11.65 -2.68
C PRO A 201 -7.47 12.71 -3.69
N GLU A 202 -8.18 13.83 -3.80
CA GLU A 202 -7.82 14.94 -4.69
C GLU A 202 -6.65 15.78 -4.12
N GLN A 203 -6.48 15.82 -2.80
CA GLN A 203 -5.39 16.52 -2.12
C GLN A 203 -4.10 15.69 -2.04
N LYS A 204 -4.20 14.36 -2.11
CA LYS A 204 -3.03 13.47 -2.15
C LYS A 204 -2.36 13.51 -3.51
N LEU A 205 -1.32 14.34 -3.59
CA LEU A 205 -0.56 14.52 -4.82
C LEU A 205 0.48 13.41 -4.99
N PRO A 206 0.49 12.72 -6.14
CA PRO A 206 1.58 11.82 -6.47
C PRO A 206 2.86 12.61 -6.73
N LEU A 207 4.01 11.93 -6.61
CA LEU A 207 5.27 12.44 -7.14
C LEU A 207 5.13 12.66 -8.66
N PRO A 208 5.67 13.77 -9.19
CA PRO A 208 5.47 14.10 -10.58
C PRO A 208 5.90 13.01 -11.55
N GLY A 209 5.02 12.70 -12.51
CA GLY A 209 5.25 11.69 -13.53
C GLY A 209 5.08 10.24 -13.06
N MET A 210 4.96 9.96 -11.76
CA MET A 210 4.83 8.58 -11.26
C MET A 210 3.57 7.85 -11.75
N PRO A 211 2.37 8.45 -11.77
CA PRO A 211 1.20 7.79 -12.33
C PRO A 211 1.41 7.38 -13.80
N THR A 212 2.07 8.24 -14.57
CA THR A 212 2.39 7.99 -15.98
C THR A 212 3.47 6.91 -16.13
N LEU A 213 4.50 6.91 -15.27
CA LEU A 213 5.50 5.83 -15.22
C LEU A 213 4.83 4.47 -15.03
N PHE A 214 3.91 4.33 -14.08
CA PHE A 214 3.23 3.06 -13.83
C PHE A 214 2.34 2.63 -15.01
N LYS A 215 1.68 3.57 -15.69
CA LYS A 215 0.89 3.27 -16.91
C LYS A 215 1.79 2.79 -18.04
N GLU A 216 2.86 3.52 -18.34
CA GLU A 216 3.82 3.16 -19.39
C GLU A 216 4.51 1.82 -19.09
N LEU A 217 4.87 1.57 -17.82
CA LEU A 217 5.45 0.28 -17.40
C LEU A 217 4.49 -0.88 -17.70
N ARG A 218 3.22 -0.74 -17.32
CA ARG A 218 2.21 -1.78 -17.59
C ARG A 218 2.00 -1.97 -19.08
N GLU A 219 1.92 -0.90 -19.86
CA GLU A 219 1.76 -0.96 -21.31
C GLU A 219 2.94 -1.68 -21.98
N ALA A 220 4.18 -1.29 -21.64
CA ALA A 220 5.40 -1.88 -22.21
C ALA A 220 5.59 -3.36 -21.85
N THR A 221 5.01 -3.82 -20.74
CA THR A 221 5.18 -5.18 -20.21
C THR A 221 3.93 -6.05 -20.34
N THR A 222 3.03 -5.71 -21.27
CA THR A 222 1.81 -6.50 -21.57
C THR A 222 0.86 -6.61 -20.37
N ASP A 223 0.50 -5.46 -19.80
CA ASP A 223 -0.34 -5.31 -18.60
C ASP A 223 0.24 -6.04 -17.38
N SER A 224 1.55 -5.89 -17.08
CA SER A 224 2.15 -6.51 -15.89
C SER A 224 1.40 -6.13 -14.61
N PRO A 225 1.30 -7.01 -13.60
CA PRO A 225 0.72 -6.65 -12.31
C PRO A 225 1.48 -5.56 -11.57
N LEU A 226 0.75 -4.70 -10.86
CA LEU A 226 1.25 -3.65 -9.99
C LEU A 226 0.66 -3.79 -8.58
N CYS A 227 1.53 -4.06 -7.61
CA CYS A 227 1.20 -4.21 -6.21
C CYS A 227 1.78 -3.03 -5.41
N PHE A 228 1.03 -2.55 -4.42
CA PHE A 228 1.50 -1.53 -3.49
C PHE A 228 1.63 -2.07 -2.08
N ILE A 229 2.73 -1.73 -1.41
CA ILE A 229 2.96 -2.01 0.00
C ILE A 229 3.23 -0.70 0.71
N SER A 230 2.58 -0.44 1.84
CA SER A 230 2.92 0.71 2.69
C SER A 230 2.75 0.33 4.15
N ALA A 231 3.63 0.91 4.99
CA ALA A 231 3.50 0.81 6.42
C ALA A 231 2.43 1.74 7.01
N SER A 232 1.74 2.51 6.17
CA SER A 232 0.59 3.31 6.56
C SER A 232 -0.55 2.44 7.12
N PRO A 233 -1.33 2.94 8.10
CA PRO A 233 -2.43 2.19 8.70
C PRO A 233 -3.52 1.76 7.71
N HIS A 234 -4.15 0.62 7.98
CA HIS A 234 -5.22 0.04 7.16
C HIS A 234 -6.41 0.97 6.85
N PHE A 235 -6.73 1.94 7.71
CA PHE A 235 -7.82 2.90 7.49
C PHE A 235 -7.50 3.94 6.38
N PHE A 236 -6.30 3.93 5.79
CA PHE A 236 -6.01 4.66 4.56
C PHE A 236 -6.55 3.97 3.30
N ARG A 237 -7.06 2.74 3.41
CA ARG A 237 -7.39 1.88 2.27
C ARG A 237 -8.32 2.53 1.26
N ARG A 238 -9.48 3.05 1.69
CA ARG A 238 -10.48 3.61 0.76
C ARG A 238 -9.96 4.91 0.13
N THR A 239 -9.29 5.75 0.90
CA THR A 239 -8.63 6.96 0.38
C THR A 239 -7.59 6.62 -0.68
N LEU A 240 -6.65 5.69 -0.41
CA LEU A 240 -5.59 5.34 -1.36
C LEU A 240 -6.12 4.67 -2.62
N LEU A 241 -7.07 3.73 -2.50
CA LEU A 241 -7.71 3.11 -3.67
C LEU A 241 -8.42 4.16 -4.53
N SER A 242 -9.11 5.13 -3.92
CA SER A 242 -9.71 6.26 -4.63
C SER A 242 -8.65 7.17 -5.27
N THR A 243 -7.52 7.43 -4.59
CA THR A 243 -6.40 8.20 -5.16
C THR A 243 -5.85 7.50 -6.42
N PHE A 244 -5.55 6.21 -6.35
CA PHE A 244 -5.06 5.46 -7.52
C PHE A 244 -6.06 5.50 -8.68
N ARG A 245 -7.35 5.30 -8.39
CA ARG A 245 -8.42 5.36 -9.39
C ARG A 245 -8.53 6.73 -10.05
N THR A 246 -8.50 7.82 -9.27
CA THR A 246 -8.55 9.20 -9.79
C THR A 246 -7.34 9.50 -10.69
N GLN A 247 -6.18 8.93 -10.38
CA GLN A 247 -4.97 9.06 -11.19
C GLN A 247 -4.91 8.06 -12.36
N GLY A 248 -5.91 7.19 -12.51
CA GLY A 248 -5.96 6.15 -13.54
C GLY A 248 -4.91 5.05 -13.37
N VAL A 249 -4.42 4.82 -12.14
CA VAL A 249 -3.46 3.78 -11.81
C VAL A 249 -4.21 2.51 -11.42
N LYS A 250 -4.09 1.46 -12.24
CA LYS A 250 -4.62 0.12 -11.94
C LYS A 250 -3.63 -0.62 -11.04
N THR A 251 -4.12 -1.19 -9.95
CA THR A 251 -3.35 -2.00 -9.00
C THR A 251 -4.07 -3.31 -8.71
N GLU A 252 -3.31 -4.39 -8.57
CA GLU A 252 -3.81 -5.72 -8.24
C GLU A 252 -3.95 -5.92 -6.73
N SER A 253 -3.08 -5.30 -5.93
CA SER A 253 -3.12 -5.41 -4.47
C SER A 253 -2.59 -4.17 -3.76
N LEU A 254 -3.21 -3.86 -2.62
CA LEU A 254 -2.77 -2.81 -1.69
C LEU A 254 -2.59 -3.39 -0.28
N HIS A 255 -1.36 -3.38 0.21
CA HIS A 255 -0.97 -3.88 1.52
C HIS A 255 -0.77 -2.70 2.47
N LEU A 256 -1.57 -2.66 3.54
CA LEU A 256 -1.50 -1.63 4.58
C LEU A 256 -1.38 -2.26 5.95
N LYS A 257 -0.65 -1.59 6.83
CA LYS A 257 -0.31 -2.11 8.14
C LYS A 257 -1.53 -2.13 9.06
N TYR A 258 -1.69 -3.25 9.75
CA TYR A 258 -2.70 -3.34 10.79
C TYR A 258 -2.18 -2.75 12.10
N LEU A 259 -3.00 -1.92 12.75
CA LEU A 259 -2.65 -1.31 14.04
C LEU A 259 -3.31 -2.08 15.17
N GLU A 260 -2.52 -2.78 15.97
CA GLU A 260 -2.97 -3.47 17.18
C GLU A 260 -2.48 -2.79 18.46
N GLY A 261 -3.11 -3.13 19.58
CA GLY A 261 -2.58 -2.87 20.92
C GLY A 261 -2.48 -1.39 21.31
N THR A 262 -1.31 -0.99 21.82
CA THR A 262 -1.05 0.34 22.40
C THR A 262 -1.17 1.47 21.39
N LEU A 263 -0.84 1.24 20.10
CA LEU A 263 -1.02 2.25 19.06
C LEU A 263 -2.49 2.62 18.85
N LYS A 264 -3.39 1.62 18.82
CA LYS A 264 -4.84 1.82 18.73
C LYS A 264 -5.35 2.67 19.90
N GLY A 265 -5.00 2.31 21.13
CA GLY A 265 -5.41 3.05 22.33
C GLY A 265 -4.83 4.46 22.48
N MET A 266 -3.77 4.80 21.74
CA MET A 266 -3.17 6.15 21.74
C MET A 266 -3.73 7.02 20.62
N VAL A 267 -3.97 6.42 19.45
CA VAL A 267 -4.70 7.02 18.36
C VAL A 267 -6.13 7.35 18.84
N ASP A 268 -6.81 6.43 19.53
CA ASP A 268 -8.10 6.67 20.22
C ASP A 268 -8.10 7.92 21.13
N LYS A 269 -6.99 8.19 21.85
CA LYS A 269 -6.87 9.39 22.71
C LYS A 269 -6.69 10.69 21.93
N PHE A 270 -5.98 10.65 20.80
CA PHE A 270 -5.90 11.77 19.87
C PHE A 270 -7.30 12.09 19.32
N TRP A 271 -8.04 11.06 18.94
CA TRP A 271 -9.41 11.20 18.44
C TRP A 271 -10.39 11.75 19.45
N ASP A 272 -10.33 11.25 20.69
CA ASP A 272 -11.14 11.78 21.80
C ASP A 272 -10.87 13.27 22.04
N THR A 273 -9.67 13.77 21.72
CA THR A 273 -9.36 15.20 21.84
C THR A 273 -9.98 16.02 20.69
N LEU A 274 -10.03 15.49 19.48
CA LEU A 274 -10.57 16.17 18.30
C LEU A 274 -12.11 16.18 18.25
N SER A 275 -12.76 15.13 18.76
CA SER A 275 -14.22 15.01 18.75
C SER A 275 -14.94 15.87 19.80
N HIS A 276 -14.19 16.55 20.69
CA HIS A 276 -14.75 17.39 21.76
C HIS A 276 -14.58 18.88 21.45
N PRO A 277 -15.65 19.60 21.05
CA PRO A 277 -15.59 20.99 20.61
C PRO A 277 -15.02 21.93 21.68
N THR A 278 -15.34 21.69 22.95
CA THR A 278 -14.90 22.51 24.08
C THR A 278 -13.43 22.34 24.42
N ARG A 279 -12.84 21.17 24.20
CA ARG A 279 -11.38 20.92 24.36
C ARG A 279 -10.58 21.46 23.18
N PHE A 280 -11.12 21.34 21.97
CA PHE A 280 -10.54 21.94 20.76
C PHE A 280 -10.43 23.46 20.86
N LEU A 281 -11.46 24.12 21.41
CA LEU A 281 -11.53 25.57 21.58
C LEU A 281 -10.65 26.12 22.71
N THR A 282 -10.38 25.34 23.77
CA THR A 282 -9.59 25.80 24.93
C THR A 282 -8.10 25.49 24.84
N GLU A 283 -7.70 24.34 24.26
CA GLU A 283 -6.28 23.94 24.14
C GLU A 283 -5.68 24.27 22.76
N GLY A 284 -6.53 24.58 21.77
CA GLY A 284 -6.15 24.76 20.36
C GLY A 284 -5.59 23.48 19.72
N LEU A 285 -5.55 23.45 18.37
CA LEU A 285 -4.89 22.38 17.60
C LEU A 285 -3.47 22.05 18.12
N TRP A 286 -2.78 23.05 18.67
CA TRP A 286 -1.41 22.96 19.13
C TRP A 286 -1.20 22.10 20.40
N GLY A 287 -2.09 22.14 21.40
CA GLY A 287 -1.94 21.34 22.63
C GLY A 287 -2.15 19.83 22.40
N ALA A 288 -3.07 19.47 21.51
CA ALA A 288 -3.29 18.09 21.07
C ALA A 288 -2.10 17.58 20.24
N VAL A 289 -1.59 18.42 19.33
CA VAL A 289 -0.42 18.14 18.48
C VAL A 289 0.86 18.00 19.30
N GLU A 290 1.03 18.71 20.42
CA GLU A 290 2.23 18.61 21.25
C GLU A 290 2.32 17.28 22.02
N ARG A 291 1.17 16.70 22.41
CA ARG A 291 1.10 15.34 22.96
C ARG A 291 1.40 14.27 21.90
N VAL A 292 0.95 14.47 20.66
CA VAL A 292 1.33 13.65 19.50
C VAL A 292 2.81 13.83 19.13
N ARG A 293 3.38 15.03 19.30
CA ARG A 293 4.80 15.34 19.03
C ARG A 293 5.74 14.60 19.98
N LYS A 294 5.40 14.55 21.27
CA LYS A 294 6.15 13.76 22.27
C LYS A 294 6.06 12.25 21.98
N PHE A 295 5.00 11.83 21.29
CA PHE A 295 4.72 10.45 20.89
C PHE A 295 5.33 10.06 19.53
N ALA A 296 5.44 10.98 18.57
CA ALA A 296 6.24 10.78 17.36
C ALA A 296 7.71 10.47 17.73
N GLY A 297 8.19 11.11 18.81
CA GLY A 297 9.48 10.83 19.48
C GLY A 297 9.59 9.47 20.17
N SER A 298 8.49 8.85 20.64
CA SER A 298 8.50 7.49 21.19
C SER A 298 8.07 6.41 20.19
N SER A 299 7.48 6.80 19.06
CA SER A 299 7.21 5.97 17.88
C SER A 299 8.47 5.73 17.03
N PHE A 300 9.65 6.13 17.51
CA PHE A 300 10.95 5.78 16.92
C PHE A 300 11.26 4.27 16.98
N GLN A 301 10.39 3.47 17.63
CA GLN A 301 10.30 2.01 17.47
C GLN A 301 9.74 1.56 16.10
N SER A 302 9.41 2.50 15.19
CA SER A 302 8.64 2.25 13.96
C SER A 302 9.40 1.64 12.79
N LEU A 303 10.67 1.96 12.52
CA LEU A 303 11.34 1.45 11.30
C LEU A 303 11.50 -0.08 11.28
N PHE A 304 11.76 -0.73 12.41
CA PHE A 304 11.82 -2.19 12.47
C PHE A 304 10.45 -2.85 12.34
N ASP A 305 9.42 -2.18 12.84
CA ASP A 305 8.03 -2.58 12.65
C ASP A 305 7.54 -2.26 11.22
N GLN A 306 8.27 -1.44 10.45
CA GLN A 306 8.07 -1.26 9.00
C GLN A 306 8.85 -2.33 8.21
N LEU A 307 10.13 -2.56 8.54
CA LEU A 307 10.97 -3.58 7.91
C LEU A 307 10.37 -4.97 8.07
N ALA A 308 10.04 -5.38 9.29
CA ALA A 308 9.44 -6.69 9.56
C ALA A 308 8.12 -6.85 8.81
N TYR A 309 7.30 -5.79 8.76
CA TYR A 309 6.03 -5.78 8.05
C TYR A 309 6.22 -5.91 6.53
N LYS A 310 6.98 -5.01 5.88
CA LYS A 310 7.19 -5.02 4.41
C LYS A 310 7.85 -6.33 3.98
N LEU A 311 8.87 -6.81 4.71
CA LEU A 311 9.54 -8.07 4.42
C LEU A 311 8.60 -9.29 4.55
N THR A 312 7.75 -9.31 5.58
CA THR A 312 6.72 -10.36 5.74
C THR A 312 5.74 -10.36 4.57
N ILE A 313 5.32 -9.17 4.11
CA ILE A 313 4.42 -9.05 2.97
C ILE A 313 5.08 -9.53 1.68
N LEU A 314 6.30 -9.06 1.37
CA LEU A 314 7.03 -9.49 0.16
C LEU A 314 7.19 -11.01 0.11
N LEU A 315 7.64 -11.63 1.21
CA LEU A 315 7.76 -13.09 1.31
C LEU A 315 6.40 -13.78 1.21
N ARG A 316 5.34 -13.22 1.78
CA ARG A 316 4.00 -13.81 1.68
C ARG A 316 3.47 -13.75 0.24
N ASP A 317 3.59 -12.61 -0.43
CA ASP A 317 3.07 -12.47 -1.78
C ASP A 317 3.84 -13.36 -2.76
N ARG A 318 5.15 -13.53 -2.57
CA ARG A 318 5.97 -14.44 -3.38
C ARG A 318 5.41 -15.86 -3.46
N ILE A 319 4.84 -16.40 -2.39
CA ILE A 319 4.20 -17.73 -2.33
C ILE A 319 3.10 -17.89 -3.38
N TYR A 320 2.42 -16.79 -3.71
CA TYR A 320 1.30 -16.72 -4.65
C TYR A 320 1.74 -16.28 -6.05
N LEU A 321 3.01 -15.95 -6.27
CA LEU A 321 3.55 -15.64 -7.59
C LEU A 321 4.10 -16.90 -8.28
N PRO A 322 4.03 -16.98 -9.61
CA PRO A 322 4.66 -18.06 -10.37
C PRO A 322 6.18 -18.13 -10.18
N THR A 323 6.76 -19.33 -10.20
CA THR A 323 8.19 -19.53 -9.90
C THR A 323 9.12 -18.70 -10.79
N ASN A 324 8.80 -18.58 -12.08
CA ASN A 324 9.65 -17.89 -13.04
C ASN A 324 9.25 -16.43 -13.27
N SER A 325 8.31 -15.89 -12.49
CA SER A 325 7.96 -14.47 -12.57
C SER A 325 9.15 -13.62 -12.16
N LYS A 326 9.31 -12.48 -12.82
CA LYS A 326 10.35 -11.49 -12.57
C LYS A 326 9.78 -10.38 -11.71
N GLU A 327 10.57 -9.82 -10.80
CA GLU A 327 10.11 -8.77 -9.90
C GLU A 327 10.89 -7.46 -10.10
N ILE A 328 10.14 -6.35 -10.15
CA ILE A 328 10.68 -4.99 -10.02
C ILE A 328 10.23 -4.44 -8.67
N LEU A 329 11.18 -3.98 -7.87
CA LEU A 329 10.91 -3.42 -6.55
C LEU A 329 11.22 -1.92 -6.57
N LEU A 330 10.23 -1.10 -6.23
CA LEU A 330 10.36 0.36 -6.15
C LEU A 330 10.16 0.78 -4.70
N GLY A 331 11.04 1.63 -4.20
CA GLY A 331 10.95 2.16 -2.83
C GLY A 331 11.67 3.49 -2.70
N ASP A 332 11.93 3.90 -1.46
CA ASP A 332 12.58 5.18 -1.16
C ASP A 332 13.74 5.05 -0.16
N ASN A 333 14.50 6.13 0.00
CA ASN A 333 15.64 6.16 0.91
C ASN A 333 15.26 6.48 2.37
N THR A 334 14.01 6.86 2.69
CA THR A 334 13.59 7.25 4.05
C THR A 334 13.15 6.06 4.92
N GLU A 335 12.42 5.07 4.37
CA GLU A 335 11.83 3.95 5.13
C GLU A 335 12.64 2.65 5.12
N SER A 336 13.93 2.71 4.77
CA SER A 336 14.86 1.56 4.70
C SER A 336 14.50 0.50 3.63
N ASP A 337 13.72 0.85 2.61
CA ASP A 337 13.35 -0.06 1.51
C ASP A 337 14.57 -0.67 0.83
N TYR A 338 15.63 0.11 0.68
CA TYR A 338 16.92 -0.34 0.14
C TYR A 338 17.54 -1.51 0.93
N LEU A 339 17.33 -1.61 2.25
CA LEU A 339 17.75 -2.76 3.06
C LEU A 339 16.74 -3.90 2.97
N ILE A 340 15.44 -3.59 3.02
CA ILE A 340 14.34 -4.58 2.96
C ILE A 340 14.43 -5.41 1.68
N PHE A 341 14.62 -4.76 0.54
CA PHE A 341 14.71 -5.43 -0.76
C PHE A 341 15.98 -6.28 -0.90
N ILE A 342 17.09 -5.90 -0.26
CA ILE A 342 18.29 -6.75 -0.21
C ILE A 342 18.06 -7.98 0.68
N LEU A 343 17.47 -7.79 1.87
CA LEU A 343 17.16 -8.90 2.77
C LEU A 343 16.19 -9.90 2.14
N TYR A 344 15.18 -9.42 1.44
CA TYR A 344 14.25 -10.25 0.68
C TYR A 344 14.98 -11.18 -0.29
N GLN A 345 15.90 -10.64 -1.11
CA GLN A 345 16.70 -11.44 -2.05
C GLN A 345 17.64 -12.43 -1.36
N LEU A 346 18.35 -12.03 -0.30
CA LEU A 346 19.24 -12.91 0.48
C LEU A 346 18.49 -14.08 1.14
N ILE A 347 17.25 -13.84 1.57
CA ILE A 347 16.41 -14.86 2.20
C ILE A 347 15.90 -15.88 1.17
N LEU A 348 15.49 -15.41 -0.02
CA LEU A 348 15.00 -16.26 -1.11
C LEU A 348 16.10 -17.13 -1.72
N THR A 349 17.32 -16.60 -1.85
CA THR A 349 18.50 -17.33 -2.32
C THR A 349 19.07 -18.33 -1.30
N GLY A 350 18.54 -18.35 -0.08
CA GLY A 350 19.06 -19.22 0.99
C GLY A 350 20.38 -18.73 1.61
N ALA A 351 20.87 -17.55 1.24
CA ALA A 351 22.07 -16.93 1.82
C ALA A 351 21.89 -16.62 3.32
N LEU A 352 20.65 -16.40 3.76
CA LEU A 352 20.25 -16.36 5.18
C LEU A 352 19.05 -17.27 5.40
N GLN A 353 19.21 -18.32 6.22
CA GLN A 353 18.15 -19.31 6.42
C GLN A 353 18.12 -19.94 7.81
N GLY A 354 17.03 -20.67 8.09
CA GLY A 354 16.86 -21.45 9.31
C GLY A 354 17.02 -20.61 10.57
N LYS A 355 17.70 -21.18 11.57
CA LYS A 355 17.94 -20.52 12.86
C LYS A 355 18.86 -19.31 12.75
N GLU A 356 19.81 -19.32 11.80
CA GLU A 356 20.70 -18.18 11.57
C GLU A 356 19.91 -16.94 11.13
N LEU A 357 18.94 -17.10 10.23
CA LEU A 357 18.03 -16.02 9.84
C LEU A 357 17.23 -15.48 11.03
N GLU A 358 16.64 -16.37 11.84
CA GLU A 358 15.86 -15.97 13.01
C GLU A 358 16.72 -15.21 14.04
N ASP A 359 17.91 -15.74 14.36
CA ASP A 359 18.86 -15.12 15.28
C ASP A 359 19.40 -13.80 14.73
N TYR A 360 19.63 -13.70 13.42
CA TYR A 360 20.04 -12.47 12.75
C TYR A 360 18.95 -11.40 12.86
N LEU A 361 17.72 -11.69 12.45
CA LEU A 361 16.59 -10.75 12.51
C LEU A 361 16.32 -10.29 13.95
N TYR A 362 16.45 -11.18 14.92
CA TYR A 362 16.29 -10.88 16.34
C TYR A 362 17.46 -10.07 16.94
N LYS A 363 18.64 -10.04 16.32
CA LYS A 363 19.80 -9.26 16.78
C LYS A 363 20.05 -8.02 15.94
N LEU A 364 19.40 -7.91 14.79
CA LEU A 364 19.58 -6.82 13.85
C LEU A 364 19.29 -5.49 14.56
N ASN A 365 20.34 -4.71 14.78
CA ASN A 365 20.27 -3.34 15.28
C ASN A 365 20.76 -2.42 14.16
N PHE A 366 19.82 -1.73 13.54
CA PHE A 366 20.02 -0.90 12.36
C PHE A 366 19.65 0.53 12.74
N LEU A 367 20.61 1.45 12.59
CA LEU A 367 20.47 2.85 12.98
C LEU A 367 20.13 3.07 14.48
N GLY A 368 20.59 2.18 15.37
CA GLY A 368 20.53 2.35 16.82
C GLY A 368 19.17 2.08 17.48
N ARG A 369 18.40 1.11 16.97
CA ARG A 369 16.98 0.89 17.36
C ARG A 369 16.71 -0.58 17.72
N ASP A 370 15.60 -0.82 18.44
CA ASP A 370 15.24 -2.13 19.01
C ASP A 370 14.97 -3.22 17.96
N ALA A 371 15.33 -4.45 18.30
CA ALA A 371 15.25 -5.63 17.43
C ALA A 371 13.82 -6.09 17.10
N ILE A 372 13.68 -6.82 16.00
CA ILE A 372 12.43 -7.50 15.58
C ILE A 372 11.97 -8.47 16.67
N THR A 373 10.65 -8.56 16.91
CA THR A 373 10.10 -9.53 17.87
C THR A 373 10.41 -10.96 17.43
N ARG A 374 10.57 -11.88 18.40
CA ARG A 374 10.82 -13.30 18.08
C ARG A 374 9.71 -13.90 17.20
N ASP A 375 8.47 -13.51 17.45
CA ASP A 375 7.33 -14.01 16.67
C ASP A 375 7.40 -13.55 15.21
N ASN A 376 7.76 -12.30 14.95
CA ASN A 376 7.95 -11.80 13.59
C ASN A 376 9.17 -12.44 12.90
N ALA A 377 10.29 -12.60 13.61
CA ALA A 377 11.48 -13.27 13.08
C ALA A 377 11.17 -14.73 12.70
N LYS A 378 10.42 -15.44 13.56
CA LYS A 378 9.94 -16.80 13.29
C LYS A 378 9.01 -16.84 12.08
N LEU A 379 8.04 -15.94 11.99
CA LEU A 379 7.12 -15.84 10.85
C LEU A 379 7.87 -15.60 9.54
N ILE A 380 8.83 -14.68 9.53
CA ILE A 380 9.68 -14.41 8.36
C ILE A 380 10.46 -15.66 7.96
N ARG A 381 11.03 -16.40 8.92
CA ARG A 381 11.70 -17.67 8.64
C ARG A 381 10.76 -18.72 8.03
N GLU A 382 9.56 -18.89 8.59
CA GLU A 382 8.56 -19.85 8.09
C GLU A 382 8.11 -19.51 6.67
N LEU A 383 7.88 -18.22 6.36
CA LEU A 383 7.57 -17.77 5.00
C LEU A 383 8.75 -18.01 4.05
N ALA A 384 9.98 -17.78 4.51
CA ALA A 384 11.17 -18.04 3.71
C ALA A 384 11.35 -19.52 3.36
N GLU A 385 11.15 -20.41 4.34
CA GLU A 385 11.17 -21.86 4.14
C GLU A 385 10.07 -22.31 3.17
N GLU A 386 8.88 -21.73 3.28
CA GLU A 386 7.78 -22.02 2.36
C GLU A 386 8.08 -21.57 0.92
N ASN A 387 8.65 -20.37 0.74
CA ASN A 387 9.06 -19.90 -0.58
C ASN A 387 10.10 -20.81 -1.21
N ARG A 388 11.15 -21.19 -0.47
CA ARG A 388 12.18 -22.10 -1.00
C ARG A 388 11.65 -23.51 -1.25
N ARG A 389 10.67 -23.98 -0.47
CA ARG A 389 9.97 -25.24 -0.74
C ARG A 389 9.21 -25.22 -2.06
N ILE A 390 8.62 -24.08 -2.42
CA ILE A 390 7.82 -23.92 -3.64
C ILE A 390 8.70 -23.64 -4.86
N HIS A 391 9.63 -22.69 -4.73
CA HIS A 391 10.36 -22.10 -5.85
C HIS A 391 11.79 -22.62 -5.97
N GLY A 392 12.33 -23.25 -4.92
CA GLY A 392 13.77 -23.44 -4.76
C GLY A 392 14.48 -22.15 -4.34
N ASP A 393 15.81 -22.19 -4.36
CA ASP A 393 16.68 -21.08 -3.97
C ASP A 393 16.86 -20.10 -5.14
N ILE A 394 15.76 -19.45 -5.55
CA ILE A 394 15.70 -18.56 -6.72
C ILE A 394 15.48 -17.12 -6.28
N ASN A 395 16.28 -16.20 -6.83
CA ASN A 395 15.98 -14.77 -6.76
C ASN A 395 15.13 -14.33 -7.97
N PRO A 396 13.87 -13.90 -7.78
CA PRO A 396 13.03 -13.40 -8.87
C PRO A 396 13.29 -11.93 -9.20
N VAL A 397 14.00 -11.19 -8.34
CA VAL A 397 14.20 -9.75 -8.48
C VAL A 397 15.14 -9.47 -9.64
N GLN A 398 14.71 -8.61 -10.56
CA GLN A 398 15.50 -8.18 -11.72
C GLN A 398 15.94 -6.72 -11.64
N LEU A 399 15.21 -5.90 -10.88
CA LEU A 399 15.52 -4.49 -10.75
C LEU A 399 14.99 -3.96 -9.42
N VAL A 400 15.84 -3.23 -8.72
CA VAL A 400 15.47 -2.51 -7.50
C VAL A 400 15.81 -1.04 -7.68
N LEU A 401 14.81 -0.17 -7.61
CA LEU A 401 14.96 1.27 -7.75
C LEU A 401 14.56 1.97 -6.46
N ILE A 402 15.40 2.89 -6.02
CA ILE A 402 15.19 3.64 -4.78
C ILE A 402 15.11 5.12 -5.13
N ASN A 403 13.95 5.72 -4.88
CA ASN A 403 13.76 7.14 -5.04
C ASN A 403 14.57 7.88 -3.99
N LYS A 404 15.45 8.76 -4.43
CA LYS A 404 16.22 9.63 -3.57
C LYS A 404 15.40 10.85 -3.19
N THR A 405 15.32 11.07 -1.90
CA THR A 405 14.75 12.28 -1.30
C THR A 405 15.83 12.96 -0.47
N GLU A 406 15.71 14.28 -0.30
CA GLU A 406 16.58 15.04 0.63
C GLU A 406 16.45 14.59 2.10
N LEU A 407 15.36 13.88 2.40
CA LEU A 407 15.02 13.38 3.74
C LEU A 407 15.79 12.13 4.13
N GLY A 408 16.11 11.26 3.16
CA GLY A 408 16.80 10.01 3.40
C GLY A 408 18.32 10.16 3.35
N PRO A 409 19.06 9.13 3.75
CA PRO A 409 20.51 9.13 3.65
C PRO A 409 20.94 9.19 2.18
N PRO A 410 22.09 9.82 1.88
CA PRO A 410 22.68 9.81 0.56
C PRO A 410 23.15 8.40 0.16
N SER A 411 23.42 8.20 -1.13
CA SER A 411 23.77 6.89 -1.72
C SER A 411 24.93 6.18 -1.03
N ASP A 412 25.99 6.90 -0.66
CA ASP A 412 27.15 6.32 0.04
C ASP A 412 26.80 5.87 1.47
N GLU A 413 25.95 6.62 2.16
CA GLU A 413 25.48 6.27 3.50
C GLU A 413 24.51 5.08 3.45
N MET A 414 23.60 5.02 2.46
CA MET A 414 22.77 3.83 2.23
C MET A 414 23.61 2.57 2.05
N LYS A 415 24.70 2.66 1.28
CA LYS A 415 25.62 1.55 1.05
C LYS A 415 26.35 1.13 2.32
N TRP A 416 26.82 2.11 3.10
CA TRP A 416 27.44 1.86 4.40
C TRP A 416 26.46 1.22 5.38
N ASN A 417 25.22 1.73 5.43
CA ASN A 417 24.14 1.22 6.27
C ASN A 417 23.90 -0.27 5.98
N VAL A 418 23.68 -0.65 4.71
CA VAL A 418 23.44 -2.05 4.34
C VAL A 418 24.62 -2.93 4.71
N ARG A 419 25.86 -2.53 4.40
CA ARG A 419 27.06 -3.32 4.74
C ARG A 419 27.25 -3.51 6.24
N SER A 420 26.88 -2.51 7.02
CA SER A 420 26.98 -2.55 8.49
C SER A 420 25.85 -3.37 9.11
N ALA A 421 24.72 -3.52 8.40
CA ALA A 421 23.56 -4.29 8.84
C ALA A 421 23.67 -5.78 8.55
N LEU A 422 24.39 -6.16 7.49
CA LEU A 422 24.49 -7.55 7.04
C LEU A 422 25.58 -8.33 7.81
N PRO A 423 25.42 -9.66 7.98
CA PRO A 423 26.46 -10.51 8.54
C PRO A 423 27.78 -10.44 7.78
N THR A 424 28.89 -10.61 8.51
CA THR A 424 30.23 -10.61 7.93
C THR A 424 30.35 -11.61 6.78
N GLY A 425 30.82 -11.15 5.62
CA GLY A 425 31.00 -11.98 4.42
C GLY A 425 29.86 -11.84 3.39
N LEU A 426 28.71 -11.27 3.77
CA LEU A 426 27.63 -10.94 2.83
C LEU A 426 27.78 -9.51 2.31
N ASP A 427 28.31 -9.36 1.10
CA ASP A 427 28.40 -8.07 0.39
C ASP A 427 27.54 -8.16 -0.89
N PRO A 428 26.30 -7.65 -0.90
CA PRO A 428 25.35 -7.88 -1.98
C PRO A 428 25.82 -7.31 -3.33
N TRP A 429 26.74 -6.34 -3.33
CA TRP A 429 27.38 -5.81 -4.54
C TRP A 429 28.45 -6.72 -5.15
N LYS A 430 28.79 -7.84 -4.50
CA LYS A 430 29.77 -8.83 -4.98
C LYS A 430 29.18 -10.23 -5.12
N MET A 431 27.96 -10.44 -4.63
CA MET A 431 27.29 -11.72 -4.69
C MET A 431 26.66 -11.91 -6.06
N GLU A 432 26.90 -13.06 -6.67
CA GLU A 432 26.20 -13.47 -7.88
C GLU A 432 24.73 -13.79 -7.55
N GLY A 433 23.80 -13.40 -8.43
CA GLY A 433 22.37 -13.67 -8.25
C GLY A 433 21.65 -12.74 -7.27
N ILE A 434 22.30 -11.66 -6.79
CA ILE A 434 21.65 -10.57 -6.06
C ILE A 434 21.68 -9.31 -6.94
N GLU A 435 20.55 -8.64 -7.06
CA GLU A 435 20.41 -7.36 -7.76
C GLU A 435 20.48 -6.21 -6.74
N PRO A 436 21.60 -5.47 -6.66
CA PRO A 436 21.69 -4.33 -5.77
C PRO A 436 20.74 -3.22 -6.20
N TYR A 437 20.28 -2.43 -5.24
CA TYR A 437 19.45 -1.26 -5.54
C TYR A 437 20.23 -0.20 -6.32
N ILE A 438 19.49 0.50 -7.18
CA ILE A 438 19.96 1.68 -7.92
C ILE A 438 19.24 2.90 -7.34
N PRO A 439 19.95 3.78 -6.63
CA PRO A 439 19.38 5.02 -6.14
C PRO A 439 19.31 6.04 -7.30
N THR A 440 18.17 6.70 -7.48
CA THR A 440 17.96 7.70 -8.54
C THR A 440 16.77 8.61 -8.20
N ASP A 441 16.47 9.61 -9.03
CA ASP A 441 15.54 10.68 -8.70
C ASP A 441 14.23 10.61 -9.49
N GLY A 442 13.14 10.35 -8.77
CA GLY A 442 11.77 10.43 -9.25
C GLY A 442 11.46 9.58 -10.48
N ALA A 443 10.40 9.97 -11.19
CA ALA A 443 9.87 9.18 -12.29
C ALA A 443 10.84 9.14 -13.49
N LEU A 444 11.57 10.23 -13.74
CA LEU A 444 12.55 10.30 -14.83
C LEU A 444 13.77 9.42 -14.57
N GLY A 445 14.28 9.41 -13.33
CA GLY A 445 15.37 8.54 -12.93
C GLY A 445 15.01 7.06 -13.12
N PHE A 446 13.85 6.66 -12.59
CA PHE A 446 13.32 5.30 -12.77
C PHE A 446 13.16 4.95 -14.25
N ALA A 447 12.53 5.83 -15.03
CA ALA A 447 12.28 5.57 -16.44
C ALA A 447 13.58 5.39 -17.24
N LEU A 448 14.59 6.25 -17.04
CA LEU A 448 15.85 6.15 -17.77
C LEU A 448 16.63 4.88 -17.45
N VAL A 449 16.61 4.42 -16.18
CA VAL A 449 17.19 3.13 -15.82
C VAL A 449 16.40 1.99 -16.47
N MET A 450 15.06 2.07 -16.50
CA MET A 450 14.24 1.07 -17.19
C MET A 450 14.47 1.05 -18.71
N VAL A 451 14.81 2.17 -19.35
CA VAL A 451 15.23 2.20 -20.77
C VAL A 451 16.56 1.49 -20.97
N GLU A 452 17.53 1.72 -20.08
CA GLU A 452 18.82 1.02 -20.12
C GLU A 452 18.64 -0.50 -19.97
N ARG A 453 17.66 -0.93 -19.17
CA ARG A 453 17.29 -2.34 -18.98
C ARG A 453 16.34 -2.90 -20.02
N GLU A 454 16.05 -2.17 -21.10
CA GLU A 454 15.16 -2.59 -22.18
C GLU A 454 13.71 -2.89 -21.73
N ILE A 455 13.28 -2.33 -20.59
CA ILE A 455 11.93 -2.46 -20.05
C ILE A 455 11.02 -1.37 -20.62
N LEU A 456 11.55 -0.15 -20.76
CA LEU A 456 10.89 1.00 -21.36
C LEU A 456 11.66 1.49 -22.58
N ASP A 457 11.06 2.41 -23.33
CA ASP A 457 11.74 3.16 -24.39
C ASP A 457 11.79 4.67 -24.10
N LEU A 458 12.58 5.40 -24.90
CA LEU A 458 12.71 6.85 -24.76
C LEU A 458 11.39 7.61 -25.00
N SER A 459 10.44 7.03 -25.71
CA SER A 459 9.13 7.66 -25.92
C SER A 459 8.32 7.67 -24.63
N SER A 460 8.38 6.60 -23.83
CA SER A 460 7.80 6.56 -22.49
C SER A 460 8.41 7.64 -21.58
N VAL A 461 9.75 7.81 -21.60
CA VAL A 461 10.41 8.87 -20.81
C VAL A 461 9.91 10.27 -21.21
N LEU A 462 9.71 10.52 -22.51
CA LEU A 462 9.16 11.79 -22.99
C LEU A 462 7.72 12.01 -22.53
N LYS A 463 6.85 10.99 -22.58
CA LYS A 463 5.47 11.10 -22.06
C LYS A 463 5.45 11.39 -20.56
N ILE A 464 6.28 10.70 -19.78
CA ILE A 464 6.44 10.94 -18.34
C ILE A 464 6.90 12.38 -18.10
N SER A 465 7.90 12.86 -18.84
CA SER A 465 8.36 14.25 -18.72
C SER A 465 7.28 15.27 -19.10
N GLY A 466 6.46 14.97 -20.11
CA GLY A 466 5.34 15.81 -20.53
C GLY A 466 4.24 15.87 -19.46
N ASP A 467 3.93 14.75 -18.81
CA ASP A 467 2.98 14.69 -17.70
C ASP A 467 3.45 15.51 -16.49
N MET A 468 4.75 15.52 -16.21
CA MET A 468 5.33 16.32 -15.12
C MET A 468 5.14 17.83 -15.30
N ALA A 469 5.05 18.32 -16.55
CA ALA A 469 4.95 19.75 -16.82
C ALA A 469 3.65 20.33 -16.23
N GLY A 470 3.76 21.41 -15.45
CA GLY A 470 2.62 22.04 -14.78
C GLY A 470 2.20 21.37 -13.46
N GLN A 471 2.82 20.26 -13.06
CA GLN A 471 2.58 19.67 -11.74
C GLN A 471 3.32 20.42 -10.64
N TRP A 472 2.82 20.33 -9.41
CA TRP A 472 3.45 20.93 -8.23
C TRP A 472 4.51 19.98 -7.65
N PHE A 473 5.70 20.48 -7.36
CA PHE A 473 6.79 19.72 -6.77
C PHE A 473 7.71 20.64 -5.94
N GLU A 474 8.03 20.23 -4.70
CA GLU A 474 8.94 20.96 -3.81
C GLU A 474 8.65 22.48 -3.71
N GLY A 475 7.37 22.82 -3.53
CA GLY A 475 6.95 24.20 -3.28
C GLY A 475 6.85 25.10 -4.53
N LYS A 476 6.95 24.54 -5.74
CA LYS A 476 6.84 25.28 -7.00
C LYS A 476 6.18 24.43 -8.10
N VAL A 477 5.69 25.10 -9.14
CA VAL A 477 5.19 24.43 -10.35
C VAL A 477 6.38 24.04 -11.23
N ILE A 478 6.33 22.84 -11.84
CA ILE A 478 7.32 22.38 -12.80
C ILE A 478 7.08 23.08 -14.14
N GLU A 479 7.74 24.23 -14.32
CA GLU A 479 7.82 24.94 -15.60
C GLU A 479 8.85 24.26 -16.54
N PRO A 480 8.80 24.52 -17.87
CA PRO A 480 9.74 23.93 -18.84
C PRO A 480 11.22 24.02 -18.44
N ASN A 481 11.66 25.19 -17.95
CA ASN A 481 13.04 25.38 -17.50
C ASN A 481 13.37 24.54 -16.26
N VAL A 482 12.43 24.40 -15.34
CA VAL A 482 12.58 23.56 -14.14
C VAL A 482 12.65 22.09 -14.53
N LEU A 483 11.78 21.63 -15.44
CA LEU A 483 11.79 20.27 -15.96
C LEU A 483 13.14 19.92 -16.61
N LEU A 484 13.67 20.83 -17.44
CA LEU A 484 14.98 20.62 -18.08
C LEU A 484 16.12 20.58 -17.06
N GLU A 485 16.06 21.39 -16.00
CA GLU A 485 17.05 21.36 -14.92
C GLU A 485 16.96 20.08 -14.08
N LEU A 486 15.75 19.61 -13.76
CA LEU A 486 15.53 18.31 -13.11
C LEU A 486 16.11 17.18 -13.97
N ALA A 487 15.79 17.16 -15.27
CA ALA A 487 16.29 16.15 -16.20
C ALA A 487 17.82 16.12 -16.28
N LYS A 488 18.52 17.25 -16.18
CA LYS A 488 20.00 17.31 -16.21
C LYS A 488 20.67 16.83 -14.92
N LYS A 489 20.00 16.98 -13.78
CA LYS A 489 20.57 16.76 -12.43
C LYS A 489 20.32 15.36 -11.86
N LEU A 490 19.70 14.47 -12.64
CA LEU A 490 19.44 13.10 -12.22
C LEU A 490 20.75 12.36 -11.86
N GLU A 491 20.74 11.71 -10.70
CA GLU A 491 21.72 10.69 -10.34
C GLU A 491 21.35 9.40 -11.07
N LEU A 492 22.22 8.97 -11.98
CA LEU A 492 22.00 7.79 -12.80
C LEU A 492 23.26 6.92 -12.84
N PRO A 493 23.12 5.60 -13.05
CA PRO A 493 24.24 4.72 -13.37
C PRO A 493 24.96 5.16 -14.64
N LYS A 494 26.27 4.94 -14.71
CA LYS A 494 27.12 5.36 -15.85
C LYS A 494 26.68 4.73 -17.17
N GLU A 495 26.08 3.54 -17.09
CA GLU A 495 25.55 2.77 -18.20
C GLU A 495 24.44 3.55 -18.93
N THR A 496 23.73 4.43 -18.22
CA THR A 496 22.65 5.26 -18.79
C THR A 496 23.14 6.52 -19.51
N ASP A 497 24.43 6.88 -19.43
CA ASP A 497 24.99 8.18 -19.90
C ASP A 497 24.58 8.53 -21.34
N SER A 498 24.62 7.53 -22.23
CA SER A 498 24.26 7.69 -23.64
C SER A 498 22.78 8.03 -23.82
N ILE A 499 21.92 7.29 -23.11
CA ILE A 499 20.46 7.43 -23.14
C ILE A 499 20.08 8.77 -22.52
N HIS A 500 20.68 9.12 -21.38
CA HIS A 500 20.45 10.38 -20.67
C HIS A 500 20.78 11.59 -21.54
N LYS A 501 21.96 11.61 -22.20
CA LYS A 501 22.33 12.69 -23.12
C LYS A 501 21.35 12.82 -24.29
N LYS A 502 20.91 11.69 -24.85
CA LYS A 502 19.91 11.69 -25.93
C LYS A 502 18.58 12.24 -25.44
N PHE A 503 18.10 11.80 -24.28
CA PHE A 503 16.86 12.29 -23.67
C PHE A 503 16.91 13.80 -23.41
N VAL A 504 17.94 14.30 -22.73
CA VAL A 504 18.07 15.73 -22.41
C VAL A 504 18.13 16.58 -23.68
N LYS A 505 18.82 16.10 -24.73
CA LYS A 505 18.86 16.77 -26.03
C LYS A 505 17.46 16.84 -26.65
N THR A 506 16.75 15.72 -26.73
CA THR A 506 15.41 15.67 -27.31
C THR A 506 14.41 16.48 -26.52
N LEU A 507 14.45 16.43 -25.18
CA LEU A 507 13.59 17.24 -24.32
C LEU A 507 13.81 18.74 -24.57
N LYS A 508 15.07 19.16 -24.70
CA LYS A 508 15.39 20.56 -25.02
C LYS A 508 14.80 20.99 -26.37
N GLU A 509 14.96 20.17 -27.41
CA GLU A 509 14.39 20.45 -28.74
C GLU A 509 12.86 20.56 -28.71
N VAL A 510 12.19 19.73 -27.90
CA VAL A 510 10.72 19.74 -27.74
C VAL A 510 10.24 20.96 -26.96
N LEU A 511 10.98 21.42 -25.95
CA LEU A 511 10.60 22.58 -25.14
C LEU A 511 10.88 23.92 -25.84
N GLU A 512 11.75 23.93 -26.85
CA GLU A 512 12.10 25.11 -27.66
C GLU A 512 11.25 25.24 -28.94
N ALA A 513 10.52 24.19 -29.33
CA ALA A 513 9.59 24.15 -30.47
C ALA A 513 8.19 24.61 -30.06
#